data_AF-A0A2P6MA33-F1
#
_entry.id   AF-A0A2P6MA33-F1
#
_cell.length_a   1.000
_cell.length_b   1.000
_cell.length_c   1.000
_cell.angle_alpha   90.00
_cell.angle_beta   90.00
_cell.angle_gamma   90.00
#
_symmetry.space_group_name_H-M   'P 1'
#
loop_
_entity.id
_entity.type
_entity.pdbx_description
1 polymer ?
#
loop_
_entity_poly.entity_id
_entity_poly.type
_entity_poly.pdbx_seq_one_letter_code
_entity_poly.pdbx_strand_id
1 'polypeptide(L)' 'QSQAFASTVGDWCWTSTPCAWRAGASWCVDFAYGFVNGSDHGYRCFVRAVRSASPAPGQ' A
#
# COMPACT_ATOMS: atom_id res chain seq x y z
N GLN A 1 17.68 -10.89 -8.77
CA GLN A 1 16.37 -10.66 -8.11
C GLN A 1 16.00 -9.21 -8.30
N SER A 2 14.85 -8.92 -8.92
CA SER A 2 14.35 -7.56 -9.07
C SER A 2 13.92 -7.03 -7.70
N GLN A 3 14.63 -6.02 -7.19
CA GLN A 3 14.25 -5.33 -5.97
C GLN A 3 13.00 -4.48 -6.28
N ALA A 4 11.82 -5.09 -6.22
CA ALA A 4 10.54 -4.44 -6.52
C ALA A 4 10.26 -3.23 -5.61
N PHE A 5 11.03 -3.09 -4.53
CA PHE A 5 10.87 -2.07 -3.50
C PHE A 5 12.22 -1.47 -3.13
N ALA A 6 13.00 -1.01 -4.11
CA ALA A 6 14.13 -0.14 -3.81
C ALA A 6 13.58 1.15 -3.17
N SER A 7 14.02 1.42 -1.93
CA SER A 7 13.73 2.62 -1.12
C SER A 7 12.35 2.76 -0.44
N THR A 8 11.64 1.68 -0.10
CA THR A 8 10.51 1.87 0.83
C THR A 8 11.07 2.29 2.19
N VAL A 9 10.92 3.57 2.51
CA VAL A 9 11.17 4.11 3.86
C VAL A 9 10.39 3.22 4.83
N GLY A 10 10.99 2.80 5.94
CA GLY A 10 10.39 1.93 6.95
C GLY A 10 9.21 2.62 7.65
N ASP A 11 8.13 2.80 6.92
CA ASP A 11 6.98 3.62 7.24
C ASP A 11 5.72 2.99 6.63
N TRP A 12 4.56 3.49 7.02
CA TRP A 12 3.28 2.92 6.60
C TRP A 12 2.85 3.43 5.23
N CYS A 13 2.32 2.54 4.39
CA CYS A 13 1.66 2.91 3.14
C CYS A 13 0.18 2.50 3.13
N TRP A 14 -0.68 3.42 2.70
CA TRP A 14 -2.09 3.16 2.47
C TRP A 14 -2.28 2.20 1.31
N THR A 15 -3.28 1.33 1.44
CA THR A 15 -3.83 0.55 0.34
C THR A 15 -5.13 1.18 -0.12
N SER A 16 -5.57 0.86 -1.34
CA SER A 16 -6.90 1.24 -1.84
C SER A 16 -8.04 0.38 -1.26
N THR A 17 -7.73 -0.56 -0.37
CA THR A 17 -8.70 -1.50 0.20
C THR A 17 -9.32 -0.89 1.47
N PRO A 18 -10.63 -0.63 1.48
CA PRO A 18 -11.30 -0.14 2.69
C PRO A 18 -11.39 -1.24 3.75
N CYS A 19 -11.47 -0.83 5.02
CA CYS A 19 -11.75 -1.75 6.11
C CYS A 19 -13.25 -2.07 6.17
N ALA A 20 -13.61 -3.35 6.36
CA ALA A 20 -15.01 -3.77 6.42
C ALA A 20 -15.77 -3.21 7.64
N TRP A 21 -15.05 -2.91 8.72
CA TRP A 21 -15.64 -2.50 9.99
C TRP A 21 -15.93 -0.99 10.08
N ARG A 22 -15.42 -0.16 9.16
CA ARG A 22 -15.62 1.30 9.17
C ARG A 22 -15.37 1.93 7.81
N ALA A 23 -16.34 2.71 7.33
CA ALA A 23 -16.28 3.39 6.04
C ALA A 23 -15.15 4.44 5.92
N GLY A 24 -14.73 5.02 7.05
CA GLY A 24 -13.63 5.99 7.11
C GLY A 24 -12.25 5.40 7.39
N ALA A 25 -12.07 4.09 7.21
CA ALA A 25 -10.82 3.39 7.47
C ALA A 25 -10.38 2.56 6.27
N SER A 26 -9.06 2.44 6.09
CA SER A 26 -8.43 1.61 5.05
C SER A 26 -7.31 0.76 5.65
N TRP A 27 -6.93 -0.31 4.94
CA TRP A 27 -5.75 -1.09 5.29
C TRP A 27 -4.47 -0.33 4.93
N CYS A 28 -3.45 -0.47 5.77
CA CYS A 28 -2.09 0.00 5.55
C CYS A 28 -1.08 -1.14 5.74
N VAL A 29 0.05 -1.04 5.04
CA VAL A 29 1.17 -1.98 5.16
C VAL A 29 2.31 -1.26 5.87
N ASP A 30 2.81 -1.87 6.94
CA ASP A 30 3.98 -1.43 7.67
C ASP A 30 5.22 -2.13 7.10
N PHE A 31 6.10 -1.35 6.45
CA PHE A 31 7.34 -1.88 5.89
C PHE A 31 8.51 -1.95 6.88
N ALA A 32 8.40 -1.30 8.05
CA ALA A 32 9.41 -1.41 9.11
C ALA A 32 9.33 -2.77 9.81
N TYR A 33 8.11 -3.28 10.02
CA TYR A 33 7.88 -4.51 10.76
C TYR A 33 7.25 -5.64 9.91
N GLY A 34 6.80 -5.34 8.68
CA GLY A 34 6.31 -6.35 7.74
C GLY A 34 4.90 -6.88 8.03
N PHE A 35 4.03 -6.07 8.63
CA PHE A 35 2.63 -6.47 8.92
C PHE A 35 1.61 -5.52 8.27
N VAL A 36 0.33 -5.92 8.34
CA VAL A 36 -0.81 -5.16 7.82
C VAL A 36 -1.71 -4.74 8.98
N ASN A 37 -2.21 -3.51 8.95
CA ASN A 37 -3.13 -2.98 9.96
C ASN A 37 -4.24 -2.12 9.32
N GLY A 38 -5.32 -1.85 10.04
CA GLY A 38 -6.38 -0.92 9.62
C GLY A 38 -6.26 0.41 10.37
N SER A 39 -6.50 1.54 9.70
CA SER A 39 -6.48 2.86 10.34
C SER A 39 -7.45 3.83 9.68
N ASP A 40 -7.93 4.79 10.48
CA ASP A 40 -8.81 5.85 10.00
C ASP A 40 -8.08 6.80 9.03
N HIS A 41 -8.80 7.37 8.06
CA HIS A 41 -8.22 8.29 7.07
C HIS A 41 -7.67 9.60 7.66
N GLY A 42 -7.91 9.86 8.95
CA GLY A 42 -7.30 10.99 9.67
C GLY A 42 -5.84 10.79 10.06
N TYR A 43 -5.30 9.57 9.96
CA TYR A 43 -3.90 9.30 10.29
C TYR A 43 -2.96 9.62 9.13
N ARG A 44 -1.74 10.07 9.47
CA ARG A 44 -0.67 10.30 8.49
C ARG A 44 -0.11 8.96 8.03
N CYS A 45 -0.07 8.74 6.72
CA CYS A 45 0.52 7.57 6.09
C CYS A 45 0.77 7.86 4.60
N PHE A 46 1.71 7.14 3.98
CA PHE A 46 2.14 7.41 2.61
C PHE A 46 1.22 6.76 1.58
N VAL A 47 1.20 7.30 0.36
CA VAL A 47 0.50 6.70 -0.78
C VAL A 47 1.51 6.45 -1.88
N ARG A 48 1.51 5.24 -2.46
CA ARG A 48 2.34 4.89 -3.61
C ARG A 48 1.45 4.53 -4.79
N ALA A 49 1.54 5.30 -5.87
CA ALA A 49 0.88 4.94 -7.11
C ALA A 49 1.56 3.73 -7.73
N VAL A 50 0.79 2.67 -8.00
CA VAL A 50 1.25 1.47 -8.71
C VAL A 50 0.67 1.50 -10.12
N ARG A 51 1.53 1.29 -11.13
CA ARG A 51 1.08 1.10 -12.51
C ARG A 51 0.88 -0.38 -12.74
N SER A 52 -0.24 -0.78 -13.35
CA SER A 52 -0.35 -2.12 -13.92
C SER A 52 0.73 -2.27 -14.99
N ALA A 53 1.43 -3.41 -15.02
CA ALA A 53 2.21 -3.77 -16.19
C ALA A 53 1.23 -3.87 -17.35
N SER A 54 1.33 -2.96 -18.32
CA SER A 54 0.58 -3.14 -19.56
C SER A 54 1.05 -4.46 -20.16
N PRO A 55 0.15 -5.39 -20.52
CA PRO A 55 0.58 -6.59 -21.24
C PRO A 55 1.35 -6.14 -22.48
N ALA A 56 2.45 -6.83 -22.78
CA ALA A 56 3.23 -6.54 -23.98
C ALA A 56 2.29 -6.53 -25.20
N PRO A 57 2.46 -5.62 -26.17
CA PRO A 57 1.63 -5.62 -27.36
C PRO A 57 1.76 -6.98 -28.07
N GLY A 58 0.67 -7.77 -28.09
CA GLY A 58 0.61 -9.06 -28.81
C GLY A 58 0.43 -10.33 -27.97
N GLN A 59 -0.06 -10.27 -26.73
CA GLN A 59 -0.59 -11.43 -26.00
C GLN A 59 -2.12 -11.50 -26.09
#